data_AF-A0A1N7DKV4-F1
#
_entry.id   AF-A0A1N7DKV4-F1
#
_cell.length_a   1.000
_cell.length_b   1.000
_cell.length_c   1.000
_cell.angle_alpha   90.00
_cell.angle_beta   90.00
_cell.angle_gamma   90.00
#
_symmetry.space_group_name_H-M   'P 1'
#
loop_
_entity.id
_entity.type
_entity.pdbx_description
1 polymer ?
#
loop_
_entity_poly.entity_id
_entity_poly.type
_entity_poly.pdbx_seq_one_letter_code
_entity_poly.pdbx_strand_id
1 'polypeptide(L)'
;MTTSDDTGIPSLAILDELADRLLEYAVEELEPERTTLEVTGYADGDYQIEAYETVSIHTDPDRGEEVMERVAIRYDRATEWIQRHRYYESDDGRATQEVRDLESYPDPVALAAADDE
;
A
#
# COMPACT_ATOMS: atom_id res chain seq x y z
N MET A 1 -2.06 -32.98 -4.62
CA MET A 1 -1.31 -32.04 -5.48
C MET A 1 -1.97 -30.69 -5.29
N THR A 2 -1.67 -30.07 -4.16
CA THR A 2 -2.12 -28.72 -3.80
C THR A 2 -0.91 -27.85 -4.07
N THR A 3 -1.02 -27.01 -5.08
CA THR A 3 -0.02 -26.01 -5.46
C THR A 3 0.10 -25.03 -4.30
N SER A 4 1.04 -25.28 -3.40
CA SER A 4 1.66 -24.22 -2.62
C SER A 4 2.28 -23.28 -3.63
N ASP A 5 1.57 -22.21 -3.95
CA ASP A 5 2.15 -21.05 -4.61
C ASP A 5 3.06 -20.40 -3.56
N ASP A 6 4.26 -20.94 -3.48
CA ASP A 6 5.33 -20.69 -2.50
C ASP A 6 6.00 -19.32 -2.78
N THR A 7 5.18 -18.28 -2.98
CA THR A 7 5.64 -16.94 -3.36
C THR A 7 5.56 -15.95 -2.18
N GLY A 8 5.04 -16.37 -1.02
CA GLY A 8 4.97 -15.53 0.19
C GLY A 8 3.89 -14.43 0.13
N ILE A 9 3.20 -14.27 -1.00
CA ILE A 9 2.12 -13.29 -1.15
C ILE A 9 0.80 -13.91 -0.67
N PRO A 10 0.08 -13.30 0.29
CA PRO A 10 -1.22 -13.80 0.72
C PRO A 10 -2.22 -13.81 -0.44
N SER A 11 -3.18 -14.73 -0.38
CA SER A 11 -4.17 -14.85 -1.45
C SER A 11 -5.00 -13.57 -1.59
N LEU A 12 -5.31 -13.18 -2.83
CA LEU A 12 -6.13 -11.99 -3.11
C LEU A 12 -7.49 -12.04 -2.40
N ALA A 13 -8.05 -13.25 -2.19
CA ALA A 13 -9.31 -13.41 -1.45
C ALA A 13 -9.23 -13.02 0.02
N ILE A 14 -8.06 -13.19 0.67
CA ILE A 14 -7.83 -12.75 2.06
C ILE A 14 -7.66 -11.23 2.11
N LEU A 15 -7.10 -10.64 1.07
CA LEU A 15 -6.86 -9.21 1.00
C LEU A 15 -8.06 -8.41 0.47
N ASP A 16 -9.12 -9.05 0.01
CA ASP A 16 -10.25 -8.42 -0.67
C ASP A 16 -10.93 -7.37 0.23
N GLU A 17 -11.24 -7.73 1.47
CA GLU A 17 -11.85 -6.81 2.45
C GLU A 17 -10.93 -5.63 2.80
N LEU A 18 -9.62 -5.89 2.90
CA LEU A 18 -8.63 -4.82 3.15
C LEU A 18 -8.49 -3.90 1.93
N ALA A 19 -8.52 -4.46 0.72
CA ALA A 19 -8.46 -3.71 -0.52
C ALA A 19 -9.67 -2.79 -0.67
N ASP A 20 -10.88 -3.31 -0.44
CA ASP A 20 -12.11 -2.51 -0.41
C ASP A 20 -12.00 -1.40 0.64
N ARG A 21 -11.50 -1.72 1.84
CA ARG A 21 -11.36 -0.73 2.91
C ARG A 21 -10.40 0.40 2.55
N LEU A 22 -9.29 0.09 1.90
CA LEU A 22 -8.35 1.10 1.40
C LEU A 22 -8.99 1.95 0.30
N LEU A 23 -9.79 1.36 -0.59
CA LEU A 23 -10.50 2.08 -1.63
C LEU A 23 -11.59 3.02 -1.08
N GLU A 24 -12.28 2.65 0.00
CA GLU A 24 -13.22 3.55 0.68
C GLU A 24 -12.53 4.83 1.14
N TYR A 25 -11.37 4.72 1.80
CA TYR A 25 -10.56 5.88 2.18
C TYR A 25 -9.97 6.61 0.98
N ALA A 26 -9.59 5.89 -0.07
CA ALA A 26 -9.07 6.49 -1.30
C ALA A 26 -10.11 7.37 -1.99
N VAL A 27 -11.40 7.01 -1.96
CA VAL A 27 -12.48 7.84 -2.51
C VAL A 27 -12.60 9.18 -1.79
N GLU A 28 -12.31 9.24 -0.49
CA GLU A 28 -12.37 10.47 0.30
C GLU A 28 -11.11 11.33 0.17
N GLU A 29 -9.94 10.70 0.00
CA GLU A 29 -8.64 11.36 0.11
C GLU A 29 -7.90 11.55 -1.23
N LEU A 30 -8.25 10.79 -2.27
CA LEU A 30 -7.58 10.75 -3.57
C LEU A 30 -8.53 11.06 -4.73
N GLU A 31 -7.97 11.41 -5.89
CA GLU A 31 -8.74 11.51 -7.13
C GLU A 31 -9.04 10.12 -7.73
N PRO A 32 -10.32 9.70 -7.85
CA PRO A 32 -10.67 8.33 -8.25
C PRO A 32 -10.15 7.95 -9.65
N GLU A 33 -10.16 8.90 -10.58
CA GLU A 33 -9.72 8.69 -11.97
C GLU A 33 -8.20 8.46 -12.09
N ARG A 34 -7.44 8.79 -11.04
CA ARG A 34 -5.97 8.71 -10.96
C ARG A 34 -5.50 7.71 -9.91
N THR A 35 -6.43 7.07 -9.22
CA THR A 35 -6.14 6.11 -8.15
C THR A 35 -5.72 4.77 -8.75
N THR A 36 -4.60 4.24 -8.28
CA THR A 36 -4.09 2.91 -8.59
C THR A 36 -4.04 2.10 -7.30
N LEU A 37 -4.64 0.90 -7.31
CA LEU A 37 -4.49 -0.07 -6.23
C LEU A 37 -3.35 -1.03 -6.56
N GLU A 38 -2.41 -1.18 -5.64
CA GLU A 38 -1.22 -2.03 -5.79
C GLU A 38 -1.06 -2.95 -4.58
N VAL A 39 -0.70 -4.21 -4.86
CA VAL A 39 -0.28 -5.19 -3.86
C VAL A 39 1.13 -5.63 -4.20
N THR A 40 2.06 -5.40 -3.27
CA THR A 40 3.46 -5.78 -3.39
C THR A 40 3.76 -6.85 -2.34
N GLY A 41 4.26 -8.02 -2.79
CA GLY A 41 4.74 -9.07 -1.91
C GLY A 41 6.26 -9.08 -1.79
N TYR A 42 6.77 -9.36 -0.60
CA TYR A 42 8.19 -9.46 -0.31
C TYR A 42 8.63 -10.91 -0.12
N ALA A 43 9.91 -11.19 -0.37
CA ALA A 43 10.46 -12.54 -0.38
C ALA A 43 10.40 -13.25 0.98
N ASP A 44 10.30 -12.51 2.07
CA ASP A 44 10.15 -13.02 3.44
C ASP A 44 8.70 -13.37 3.83
N GLY A 45 7.76 -13.25 2.88
CA GLY A 45 6.34 -13.51 3.12
C GLY A 45 5.58 -12.33 3.71
N ASP A 46 6.21 -11.16 3.77
CA ASP A 46 5.55 -9.89 4.07
C ASP A 46 4.88 -9.31 2.81
N TYR A 47 3.96 -8.37 3.02
CA TYR A 47 3.23 -7.74 1.92
C TYR A 47 2.86 -6.30 2.26
N GLN A 48 2.67 -5.51 1.23
CA GLN A 48 2.16 -4.15 1.28
C GLN A 48 0.99 -4.05 0.33
N ILE A 49 -0.08 -3.40 0.79
CA ILE A 49 -1.19 -2.99 -0.06
C ILE A 49 -1.40 -1.50 0.12
N GLU A 50 -1.49 -0.80 -1.01
CA GLU A 50 -1.69 0.64 -1.06
C GLU A 50 -2.57 1.04 -2.25
N ALA A 51 -3.43 2.03 -2.03
CA ALA A 51 -4.11 2.77 -3.07
C ALA A 51 -3.42 4.14 -3.19
N TYR A 52 -2.86 4.48 -4.34
CA TYR A 52 -2.12 5.73 -4.50
C TYR A 52 -2.53 6.53 -5.74
N GLU A 53 -2.30 7.83 -5.68
CA GLU A 53 -2.28 8.71 -6.83
C GLU A 53 -0.92 9.39 -6.97
N THR A 54 -0.50 9.63 -8.21
CA THR A 54 0.64 10.52 -8.49
C THR A 54 0.12 11.92 -8.69
N VAL A 55 0.37 12.82 -7.73
CA VAL A 55 -0.14 14.20 -7.71
C VAL A 55 0.59 15.08 -8.71
N SER A 56 1.93 14.99 -8.74
CA SER A 56 2.76 15.79 -9.64
C SER A 56 4.05 15.06 -10.01
N ILE A 57 4.64 15.46 -11.13
CA ILE A 57 5.92 14.93 -11.63
C ILE A 57 6.76 16.14 -12.02
N HIS A 58 7.97 16.23 -11.50
CA HIS A 58 8.92 17.28 -11.87
C HIS A 58 10.34 16.73 -11.97
N THR A 59 11.17 17.38 -12.76
CA THR A 59 12.59 17.04 -12.84
C THR A 59 13.36 17.89 -11.83
N ASP A 60 14.11 17.26 -10.94
CA ASP A 60 15.01 17.95 -10.02
C ASP A 60 16.12 18.65 -10.83
N PRO A 61 16.28 19.97 -10.72
CA PRO A 61 17.24 20.72 -11.53
C PRO A 61 18.70 20.48 -11.14
N ASP A 62 18.97 20.03 -9.92
CA ASP A 62 20.32 19.81 -9.41
C ASP A 62 20.86 18.41 -9.78
N ARG A 63 19.97 17.41 -9.85
CA ARG A 63 20.32 16.01 -10.14
C ARG A 63 19.87 15.52 -11.51
N GLY A 64 18.91 16.20 -12.14
CA GLY A 64 18.33 15.78 -13.43
C GLY A 64 17.42 14.55 -13.32
N GLU A 65 16.95 14.24 -12.11
CA GLU A 65 16.14 13.04 -11.81
C GLU A 65 14.65 13.38 -11.82
N GLU A 66 13.80 12.44 -12.22
CA GLU A 66 12.35 12.60 -12.10
C GLU A 66 11.94 12.34 -10.64
N VAL A 67 11.22 13.32 -10.08
CA VAL A 67 10.66 13.27 -8.72
C VAL A 67 9.14 13.32 -8.84
N MET A 68 8.51 12.23 -8.41
CA MET A 68 7.06 12.11 -8.35
C MET A 68 6.58 12.46 -6.95
N GLU A 69 5.60 13.34 -6.82
CA GLU A 69 4.84 13.48 -5.58
C GLU A 69 3.66 12.50 -5.61
N ARG A 70 3.57 11.63 -4.60
CA ARG A 70 2.48 10.68 -4.45
C ARG A 70 1.74 10.87 -3.13
N VAL A 71 0.46 10.56 -3.15
CA VAL A 71 -0.38 10.38 -1.96
C VAL A 71 -0.93 8.96 -2.01
N ALA A 72 -0.75 8.22 -0.92
CA ALA A 72 -1.17 6.83 -0.82
C ALA A 72 -1.99 6.61 0.45
N ILE A 73 -3.04 5.81 0.35
CA ILE A 73 -3.69 5.15 1.47
C ILE A 73 -3.09 3.75 1.54
N ARG A 74 -2.34 3.48 2.60
CA ARG A 74 -1.56 2.25 2.76
C ARG A 74 -1.92 1.53 4.05
N TYR A 75 -1.96 0.21 4.00
CA TYR A 75 -1.96 -0.63 5.19
C TYR A 75 -0.53 -0.90 5.66
N ASP A 76 -0.25 -0.62 6.93
CA ASP A 76 1.00 -0.97 7.60
C ASP A 76 0.78 -2.15 8.54
N ARG A 77 1.25 -3.33 8.11
CA ARG A 77 1.10 -4.57 8.88
C ARG A 77 1.84 -4.57 10.21
N ALA A 78 2.99 -3.89 10.29
CA ALA A 78 3.81 -3.88 11.50
C ALA A 78 3.13 -3.13 12.65
N THR A 79 2.30 -2.13 12.33
CA THR A 79 1.57 -1.34 13.30
C THR A 79 0.06 -1.62 13.31
N GLU A 80 -0.46 -2.34 12.31
CA GLU A 80 -1.88 -2.66 12.12
C GLU A 80 -2.74 -1.39 11.95
N TRP A 81 -2.26 -0.49 11.07
CA TRP A 81 -2.94 0.76 10.74
C TRP A 81 -3.11 0.94 9.23
N ILE A 82 -4.28 1.42 8.85
CA ILE A 82 -4.51 2.09 7.58
C ILE A 82 -4.12 3.56 7.77
N GLN A 83 -3.23 4.04 6.91
CA GLN A 83 -2.63 5.36 7.01
C GLN A 83 -2.64 6.08 5.66
N ARG A 84 -2.77 7.40 5.70
CA ARG A 84 -2.48 8.28 4.56
C ARG A 84 -1.03 8.71 4.60
N HIS A 85 -0.32 8.47 3.51
CA HIS A 85 1.08 8.84 3.29
C HIS A 85 1.15 9.86 2.16
N ARG A 86 1.89 10.95 2.36
CA ARG A 86 2.36 11.81 1.28
C ARG A 86 3.87 11.71 1.21
N TYR A 87 4.41 11.42 0.03
CA TYR A 87 5.84 11.22 -0.15
C TYR A 87 6.30 11.66 -1.53
N TYR A 88 7.60 11.92 -1.64
CA TYR A 88 8.28 12.01 -2.93
C TYR A 88 8.91 10.66 -3.26
N GLU A 89 8.87 10.28 -4.53
CA GLU A 89 9.52 9.09 -5.06
C GLU A 89 10.44 9.49 -6.22
N SER A 90 11.68 9.03 -6.15
CA SER A 90 12.69 9.13 -7.22
C SER A 90 13.44 7.80 -7.34
N ASP A 91 14.35 7.70 -8.31
CA ASP A 91 15.23 6.52 -8.48
C ASP A 91 16.07 6.19 -7.23
N ASP A 92 16.41 7.19 -6.41
CA ASP A 92 17.18 7.01 -5.17
C ASP A 92 16.32 6.50 -4.00
N GLY A 93 15.00 6.59 -4.11
CA GLY A 93 14.04 6.03 -3.17
C GLY A 93 12.87 6.94 -2.82
N ARG A 94 12.24 6.65 -1.68
CA ARG A 94 11.06 7.37 -1.17
C ARG A 94 11.44 8.29 0.00
N ALA A 95 10.95 9.52 -0.03
CA ALA A 95 11.06 10.48 1.05
C ALA A 95 9.67 10.87 1.56
N THR A 96 9.32 10.36 2.75
CA THR A 96 8.03 10.65 3.39
C THR A 96 7.94 12.11 3.84
N GLN A 97 6.86 12.78 3.46
CA GLN A 97 6.54 14.15 3.88
C GLN A 97 5.57 14.16 5.05
N GLU A 98 4.52 13.34 4.98
CA GLU A 98 3.44 13.32 5.96
C GLU A 98 2.88 11.90 6.11
N VAL A 99 2.56 11.53 7.34
CA VAL A 99 1.83 10.31 7.68
C VAL A 99 0.67 10.67 8.60
N ARG A 100 -0.52 10.17 8.29
CA ARG A 100 -1.73 10.35 9.10
C ARG A 100 -2.43 9.02 9.30
N ASP A 101 -2.62 8.64 10.56
CA ASP A 101 -3.40 7.45 10.93
C ASP A 101 -4.88 7.67 10.62
N LEU A 102 -5.50 6.70 9.94
CA LEU A 102 -6.92 6.74 9.57
C LEU A 102 -7.72 5.77 10.42
N GLU A 103 -7.28 4.51 10.47
CA GLU A 103 -7.99 3.43 11.14
C GLU A 103 -7.02 2.36 11.60
N SER A 104 -7.23 1.83 12.81
CA SER A 104 -6.55 0.62 13.23
C SER A 104 -7.29 -0.57 12.63
N TYR A 105 -6.57 -1.42 11.90
CA TYR A 105 -7.13 -2.53 11.13
C TYR A 105 -6.29 -3.79 11.40
N PRO A 106 -6.88 -4.87 11.95
CA PRO A 106 -6.14 -6.08 12.29
C PRO A 106 -5.61 -6.80 11.04
N ASP A 107 -4.47 -7.48 11.16
CA ASP A 107 -3.87 -8.19 10.01
C ASP A 107 -4.81 -9.30 9.47
N PRO A 108 -5.35 -9.17 8.25
CA PRO A 108 -6.30 -10.14 7.70
C PRO A 108 -5.64 -11.51 7.48
N VAL A 109 -4.34 -11.55 7.22
CA VAL A 109 -3.58 -12.80 7.08
C VAL A 109 -3.46 -13.53 8.41
N ALA A 110 -3.14 -12.81 9.49
CA ALA A 110 -3.12 -13.39 10.83
C ALA A 110 -4.50 -13.90 11.28
N LEU A 111 -5.56 -13.16 10.96
CA LEU A 111 -6.94 -13.58 11.26
C LEU A 111 -7.33 -14.86 10.52
N ALA A 112 -7.05 -14.94 9.22
CA ALA A 112 -7.33 -16.13 8.41
C ALA A 112 -6.56 -17.36 8.91
N ALA A 113 -5.30 -17.20 9.33
CA ALA A 113 -4.51 -18.30 9.88
C ALA A 113 -5.07 -18.84 11.21
N ALA A 114 -5.73 -18.00 12.01
CA ALA A 114 -6.33 -18.40 13.29
C ALA A 114 -7.71 -19.08 13.15
N ASP A 115 -8.44 -18.83 12.05
CA ASP A 115 -9.75 -19.45 11.78
C ASP A 115 -9.63 -20.89 11.26
N ASP A 116 -8.47 -21.24 10.68
CA ASP A 116 -8.14 -22.59 10.21
C ASP A 116 -7.69 -23.56 11.34
N GLU A 117 -7.59 -23.10 12.60
CA GLU A 117 -7.19 -23.91 13.78
C GLU A 117 -8.34 -24.57 14.58
#